data_AF-A0A975PD12-F1
#
_entry.id   AF-A0A975PD12-F1
#
_cell.length_a   1.000
_cell.length_b   1.000
_cell.length_c   1.000
_cell.angle_alpha   90.00
_cell.angle_beta   90.00
_cell.angle_gamma   90.00
#
_symmetry.space_group_name_H-M   'P 1'
#
loop_
_entity.id
_entity.type
_entity.pdbx_description
1 polymer ?
#
loop_
_entity_poly.entity_id
_entity_poly.type
_entity_poly.pdbx_seq_one_letter_code
_entity_poly.pdbx_strand_id
1 'polypeptide(L)'
;METTTTAPVGFVYGIRLHGEREYRYVGMTTKTVARRFAQHLKCARDGRKTPFYDWLRKQDQQGVRADELQEVWDLTDLGQSEIDWIAYLKRDGHRLLNLSEGGLGPTGVLWTAEQREAARLRSTGRKGLSRFGEANPFYGRSHTPEQRLKWAEERKGQYAGQENPNFGKFGAEHPGFGHSMTAVARQELSEARAGAGNPNFGKQASTETRAKMSAARLGRPMPSSHRSAHTRHHTNKGIEKADCRYCVENSATQSLSSESESES
;
A
#
# COMPACT_ATOMS: atom_id res chain seq x y z
N MET A 1 -33.06 24.96 -12.92
CA MET A 1 -32.54 24.70 -11.57
C MET A 1 -31.99 23.29 -11.58
N GLU A 2 -30.70 23.15 -11.90
CA GLU A 2 -30.01 21.87 -11.83
C GLU A 2 -29.79 21.54 -10.36
N THR A 3 -30.57 20.59 -9.84
CA THR A 3 -30.30 19.99 -8.54
C THR A 3 -29.00 19.22 -8.67
N THR A 4 -27.90 19.81 -8.18
CA THR A 4 -26.64 19.11 -8.00
C THR A 4 -26.89 18.03 -6.95
N THR A 5 -27.15 16.81 -7.41
CA THR A 5 -27.22 15.63 -6.55
C THR A 5 -25.82 15.36 -6.03
N THR A 6 -25.46 16.03 -4.94
CA THR A 6 -24.29 15.69 -4.15
C THR A 6 -24.46 14.22 -3.76
N ALA A 7 -23.49 13.37 -4.06
CA ALA A 7 -23.54 11.96 -3.66
C ALA A 7 -22.89 11.81 -2.27
N PRO A 8 -23.47 11.02 -1.35
CA PRO A 8 -22.85 10.75 -0.07
C PRO A 8 -21.53 9.99 -0.26
N VAL A 9 -20.56 10.30 0.60
CA VAL A 9 -19.23 9.70 0.62
C VAL A 9 -19.28 8.24 1.13
N GLY A 10 -20.21 7.95 2.02
CA GLY A 10 -20.41 6.61 2.56
C GLY A 10 -21.68 6.48 3.40
N PHE A 11 -21.91 5.27 3.88
CA PHE A 11 -23.10 4.90 4.66
C PHE A 11 -22.67 4.14 5.90
N VAL A 12 -23.33 4.43 7.02
CA VAL A 12 -23.36 3.55 8.20
C VAL A 12 -24.59 2.65 8.08
N TYR A 13 -24.42 1.36 8.31
CA TYR A 13 -25.47 0.37 8.19
C TYR A 13 -25.55 -0.53 9.41
N GLY A 14 -26.76 -1.05 9.67
CA GLY A 14 -27.05 -2.01 10.72
C GLY A 14 -27.60 -3.30 10.13
N ILE A 15 -27.20 -4.45 10.68
CA ILE A 15 -27.70 -5.77 10.28
C ILE A 15 -28.55 -6.35 11.41
N ARG A 16 -29.74 -6.84 11.06
CA ARG A 16 -30.72 -7.44 11.97
C ARG A 16 -31.53 -8.55 11.29
N LEU A 17 -32.31 -9.28 12.09
CA LEU A 17 -33.28 -10.23 11.58
C LEU A 17 -34.53 -9.52 11.04
N HIS A 18 -35.12 -10.09 10.00
CA HIS A 18 -36.38 -9.66 9.42
C HIS A 18 -37.48 -9.85 10.46
N GLY A 19 -38.04 -8.75 10.96
CA GLY A 19 -39.08 -8.75 12.00
C GLY A 19 -38.60 -8.38 13.40
N GLU A 20 -37.29 -8.44 13.68
CA GLU A 20 -36.74 -7.96 14.96
C GLU A 20 -36.28 -6.51 14.84
N ARG A 21 -36.47 -5.70 15.88
CA ARG A 21 -35.86 -4.35 15.95
C ARG A 21 -34.40 -4.40 16.43
N GLU A 22 -33.92 -5.57 16.86
CA GLU A 22 -32.60 -5.71 17.46
C GLU A 22 -31.49 -5.75 16.40
N TYR A 23 -30.63 -4.73 16.37
CA TYR A 23 -29.40 -4.78 15.58
C TYR A 23 -28.37 -5.70 16.22
N ARG A 24 -27.73 -6.53 15.38
CA ARG A 24 -26.68 -7.46 15.79
C ARG A 24 -25.31 -7.04 15.31
N TYR A 25 -25.24 -6.18 14.31
CA TYR A 25 -23.97 -5.69 13.79
C TYR A 25 -24.15 -4.30 13.19
N VAL A 26 -23.17 -3.43 13.43
CA VAL A 26 -23.06 -2.12 12.77
C VAL A 26 -21.77 -2.08 11.98
N GLY A 27 -21.79 -1.50 10.80
CA GLY A 27 -20.58 -1.24 10.03
C GLY A 27 -20.69 0.01 9.17
N MET A 28 -19.55 0.46 8.66
CA MET A 28 -19.50 1.52 7.63
C MET A 28 -19.10 0.97 6.25
N THR A 29 -19.50 1.69 5.20
CA THR A 29 -19.03 1.41 3.85
C THR A 29 -19.02 2.67 2.97
N THR A 30 -18.03 2.79 2.08
CA THR A 30 -18.01 3.80 1.01
C THR A 30 -18.72 3.33 -0.27
N LYS A 31 -19.26 2.11 -0.25
CA LYS A 31 -20.07 1.53 -1.34
C LYS A 31 -21.51 1.46 -0.88
N THR A 32 -22.40 0.95 -1.74
CA THR A 32 -23.78 0.70 -1.32
C THR A 32 -23.86 -0.38 -0.23
N VAL A 33 -24.82 -0.23 0.68
CA VAL A 33 -25.05 -1.16 1.79
C VAL A 33 -25.37 -2.57 1.27
N ALA A 34 -26.18 -2.67 0.21
CA ALA A 34 -26.48 -3.94 -0.45
C ALA A 34 -25.22 -4.71 -0.91
N ARG A 35 -24.26 -4.00 -1.54
CA ARG A 35 -23.00 -4.61 -2.00
C ARG A 35 -22.14 -5.06 -0.83
N ARG A 36 -22.07 -4.25 0.23
CA ARG A 36 -21.32 -4.59 1.44
C ARG A 36 -21.93 -5.78 2.18
N PHE A 37 -23.25 -5.86 2.25
CA PHE A 37 -23.97 -6.98 2.83
C PHE A 37 -23.71 -8.29 2.05
N ALA A 38 -23.77 -8.26 0.72
CA ALA A 38 -23.41 -9.41 -0.11
C ALA A 38 -21.96 -9.87 0.13
N GLN A 39 -21.04 -8.93 0.36
CA GLN A 39 -19.66 -9.25 0.73
C GLN A 39 -19.57 -9.94 2.10
N HIS A 40 -20.35 -9.53 3.10
CA HIS A 40 -20.41 -10.22 4.39
C HIS A 40 -20.93 -11.65 4.24
N LEU A 41 -22.00 -11.87 3.46
CA LEU A 41 -22.52 -13.21 3.17
C LEU A 41 -21.46 -14.09 2.48
N LYS A 42 -20.68 -13.52 1.55
CA LYS A 42 -19.55 -14.24 0.94
C LYS A 42 -18.46 -14.57 1.96
N CYS A 43 -17.97 -13.59 2.73
CA CYS A 43 -16.94 -13.83 3.73
C CYS A 43 -17.36 -14.82 4.82
N ALA A 44 -18.64 -14.85 5.19
CA ALA A 44 -19.19 -15.82 6.12
C ALA A 44 -19.14 -17.24 5.54
N ARG A 45 -19.48 -17.42 4.26
CA ARG A 45 -19.38 -18.69 3.52
C ARG A 45 -17.94 -19.15 3.35
N ASP A 46 -17.02 -18.23 3.11
CA ASP A 46 -15.58 -18.51 2.96
C ASP A 46 -14.91 -18.95 4.29
N GLY A 47 -15.65 -18.99 5.40
CA GLY A 47 -15.19 -19.59 6.66
C GLY A 47 -14.43 -18.63 7.59
N ARG A 48 -14.56 -17.31 7.41
CA ARG A 48 -13.95 -16.34 8.32
C ARG A 48 -14.58 -16.44 9.73
N LYS A 49 -13.75 -16.66 10.75
CA LYS A 49 -14.19 -16.89 12.13
C LYS A 49 -14.31 -15.57 12.89
N THR A 50 -15.54 -15.12 13.13
CA THR A 50 -15.88 -13.97 13.99
C THR A 50 -17.29 -14.18 14.57
N PRO A 51 -17.62 -13.65 15.76
CA PRO A 51 -18.95 -13.83 16.37
C PRO A 51 -20.09 -13.43 15.44
N PHE A 52 -19.94 -12.31 14.71
CA PHE A 52 -20.90 -11.87 13.71
C PHE A 52 -21.09 -12.88 12.56
N TYR A 53 -20.01 -13.38 11.96
CA TYR A 53 -20.12 -14.38 10.88
C TYR A 53 -20.62 -15.74 11.37
N ASP A 54 -20.28 -16.13 12.59
CA ASP A 54 -20.76 -17.35 13.21
C ASP A 54 -22.27 -17.26 13.47
N TRP A 55 -22.75 -16.09 13.90
CA TRP A 55 -24.18 -15.80 14.01
C TRP A 55 -24.87 -15.78 12.65
N LEU A 56 -24.29 -15.09 11.65
CA LEU A 56 -24.84 -14.97 10.30
C LEU A 56 -25.00 -16.33 9.60
N ARG A 57 -24.08 -17.28 9.83
CA ARG A 57 -24.18 -18.66 9.30
C ARG A 57 -25.30 -19.49 9.93
N LYS A 58 -25.79 -19.11 11.12
CA LYS A 58 -26.89 -19.81 11.80
C LYS A 58 -28.27 -19.29 11.37
N GLN A 59 -28.32 -18.12 10.73
CA GLN A 59 -29.58 -17.52 10.29
C GLN A 59 -29.93 -17.95 8.87
N ASP A 60 -31.22 -17.95 8.54
CA ASP A 60 -31.66 -18.01 7.15
C ASP A 60 -31.31 -16.68 6.45
N GLN A 61 -30.71 -16.77 5.25
CA GLN A 61 -30.25 -15.60 4.50
C GLN A 61 -31.41 -14.68 4.09
N GLN A 62 -32.60 -15.23 3.87
CA GLN A 62 -33.81 -14.46 3.56
C GLN A 62 -34.37 -13.75 4.80
N GLY A 63 -34.03 -14.25 5.98
CA GLY A 63 -34.40 -13.68 7.27
C GLY A 63 -33.44 -12.60 7.78
N VAL A 64 -32.39 -12.21 7.05
CA VAL A 64 -31.44 -11.18 7.48
C VAL A 64 -31.53 -9.96 6.57
N ARG A 65 -31.63 -8.77 7.16
CA ARG A 65 -31.69 -7.50 6.45
C ARG A 65 -30.58 -6.56 6.92
N ALA A 66 -30.01 -5.83 5.97
CA ALA A 66 -29.15 -4.69 6.23
C ALA A 66 -29.94 -3.39 6.00
N ASP A 67 -30.02 -2.54 7.02
CA ASP A 67 -30.66 -1.23 6.96
C ASP A 67 -29.60 -0.14 6.89
N GLU A 68 -29.88 0.89 6.10
CA GLU A 68 -29.07 2.11 6.02
C GLU A 68 -29.47 2.99 7.21
N LEU A 69 -28.53 3.25 8.13
CA LEU A 69 -28.78 4.01 9.35
C LEU A 69 -28.51 5.49 9.16
N GLN A 70 -27.44 5.82 8.42
CA GLN A 70 -27.01 7.19 8.18
C GLN A 70 -26.21 7.31 6.88
N GLU A 71 -26.48 8.38 6.14
CA GLU A 71 -25.66 8.85 5.03
C GLU A 71 -24.59 9.82 5.55
N VAL A 72 -23.34 9.62 5.15
CA VAL A 72 -22.22 10.45 5.57
C VAL A 72 -21.61 11.13 4.35
N TRP A 73 -21.39 12.44 4.49
CA TRP A 73 -20.98 13.33 3.42
C TRP A 73 -19.49 13.72 3.49
N ASP A 74 -18.81 13.39 4.59
CA ASP A 74 -17.36 13.55 4.79
C ASP A 74 -16.68 12.22 5.16
N LEU A 75 -15.53 11.94 4.55
CA LEU A 75 -14.71 10.74 4.85
C LEU A 75 -14.18 10.77 6.28
N THR A 76 -13.86 11.96 6.80
CA THR A 76 -13.30 12.14 8.14
C THR A 76 -14.31 11.72 9.21
N ASP A 77 -15.60 11.98 8.95
CA ASP A 77 -16.70 11.74 9.89
C ASP A 77 -17.28 10.32 9.80
N LEU A 78 -17.00 9.58 8.72
CA LEU A 78 -17.54 8.23 8.52
C LEU A 78 -17.06 7.27 9.63
N GLY A 79 -15.79 7.42 10.02
CA GLY A 79 -15.17 6.69 11.12
C GLY A 79 -15.87 6.90 12.45
N GLN A 80 -16.07 8.18 12.80
CA GLN A 80 -16.70 8.61 14.05
C GLN A 80 -18.19 8.23 14.09
N SER A 81 -18.89 8.36 12.96
CA SER A 81 -20.30 7.99 12.85
C SER A 81 -20.53 6.51 13.19
N GLU A 82 -19.65 5.59 12.76
CA GLU A 82 -19.76 4.17 13.14
C GLU A 82 -19.62 3.99 14.67
N ILE A 83 -18.67 4.68 15.29
CA ILE A 83 -18.44 4.61 16.74
C ILE A 83 -19.68 5.10 17.49
N ASP A 84 -20.22 6.25 17.07
CA ASP A 84 -21.38 6.87 17.70
C ASP A 84 -22.63 5.97 17.60
N TRP A 85 -22.85 5.33 16.46
CA TRP A 85 -23.93 4.36 16.28
C TRP A 85 -23.76 3.10 17.12
N ILE A 86 -22.54 2.56 17.22
CA ILE A 86 -22.26 1.41 18.08
C ILE A 86 -22.53 1.77 19.55
N ALA A 87 -22.08 2.94 20.00
CA ALA A 87 -22.29 3.42 21.35
C ALA A 87 -23.79 3.65 21.65
N TYR A 88 -24.50 4.29 20.72
CA TYR A 88 -25.94 4.54 20.82
C TYR A 88 -26.74 3.24 20.95
N LEU A 89 -26.51 2.28 20.05
CA LEU A 89 -27.27 1.02 20.07
C LEU A 89 -26.92 0.13 21.26
N LYS A 90 -25.66 0.14 21.74
CA LYS A 90 -25.32 -0.53 23.00
C LYS A 90 -26.06 0.06 24.19
N ARG A 91 -26.18 1.39 24.23
CA ARG A 91 -26.93 2.10 25.29
C ARG A 91 -28.43 1.81 25.23
N ASP A 92 -28.97 1.65 24.03
CA ASP A 92 -30.38 1.26 23.81
C ASP A 92 -30.65 -0.23 24.11
N GLY A 93 -29.60 -1.00 24.47
CA GLY A 93 -29.73 -2.39 24.91
C GLY A 93 -29.57 -3.43 23.81
N HIS A 94 -29.15 -3.03 22.60
CA HIS A 94 -28.87 -3.97 21.52
C HIS A 94 -27.61 -4.81 21.79
N ARG A 95 -27.71 -6.13 21.63
CA ARG A 95 -26.58 -7.05 21.81
C ARG A 95 -25.77 -7.15 20.52
N LEU A 96 -24.95 -6.14 20.27
CA LEU A 96 -24.06 -6.07 19.12
C LEU A 96 -22.95 -7.13 19.18
N LEU A 97 -22.65 -7.73 18.03
CA LEU A 97 -21.58 -8.70 17.80
C LEU A 97 -20.32 -8.06 17.19
N ASN A 98 -20.24 -6.73 17.25
CA ASN A 98 -19.07 -5.96 16.84
C ASN A 98 -17.86 -6.33 17.71
N LEU A 99 -16.72 -6.57 17.06
CA LEU A 99 -15.48 -6.94 17.76
C LEU A 99 -14.74 -5.74 18.35
N SER A 100 -15.01 -4.54 17.86
CA SER A 100 -14.41 -3.28 18.31
C SER A 100 -15.49 -2.21 18.47
N GLU A 101 -15.14 -1.13 19.16
CA GLU A 101 -15.98 0.07 19.33
C GLU A 101 -16.23 0.83 18.02
N GLY A 102 -15.59 0.44 16.90
CA GLY A 102 -15.69 1.09 15.59
C GLY A 102 -14.41 1.85 15.19
N GLY A 103 -14.47 2.60 14.09
CA GLY A 103 -13.47 3.64 13.78
C GLY A 103 -12.41 3.29 12.72
N LEU A 104 -12.73 2.46 11.72
CA LEU A 104 -11.83 1.98 10.63
C LEU A 104 -11.14 0.62 10.87
N GLY A 105 -11.88 -0.37 11.37
CA GLY A 105 -11.43 -1.77 11.37
C GLY A 105 -10.08 -2.02 12.09
N PRO A 106 -9.29 -3.04 11.71
CA PRO A 106 -8.06 -3.41 12.42
C PRO A 106 -6.96 -2.34 12.37
N THR A 107 -7.16 -1.24 11.63
CA THR A 107 -6.25 -0.10 11.56
C THR A 107 -6.33 0.78 12.82
N GLY A 108 -7.44 0.75 13.55
CA GLY A 108 -7.65 1.54 14.78
C GLY A 108 -7.35 0.81 16.09
N VAL A 109 -7.12 -0.50 16.07
CA VAL A 109 -6.79 -1.26 17.28
C VAL A 109 -5.33 -1.04 17.64
N LEU A 110 -5.05 -0.21 18.64
CA LEU A 110 -3.74 -0.16 19.29
C LEU A 110 -3.52 -1.50 19.99
N TRP A 111 -2.72 -2.37 19.39
CA TRP A 111 -2.36 -3.65 20.02
C TRP A 111 -1.66 -3.38 21.35
N THR A 112 -2.05 -4.10 22.40
CA THR A 112 -1.31 -4.07 23.67
C THR A 112 0.09 -4.64 23.47
N ALA A 113 1.02 -4.31 24.39
CA ALA A 113 2.38 -4.87 24.33
C ALA A 113 2.37 -6.40 24.30
N GLU A 114 1.48 -7.02 25.08
CA GLU A 114 1.27 -8.46 25.15
C GLU A 114 0.75 -9.05 23.84
N GLN A 115 -0.19 -8.38 23.18
CA GLN A 115 -0.72 -8.82 21.89
C GLN A 115 0.34 -8.74 20.78
N ARG A 116 1.18 -7.71 20.80
CA ARG A 116 2.34 -7.60 19.88
C ARG A 116 3.36 -8.70 20.13
N GLU A 117 3.66 -9.00 21.39
CA GLU A 117 4.62 -10.06 21.71
C GLU A 117 4.07 -11.45 21.36
N ALA A 118 2.80 -11.74 21.64
CA ALA A 118 2.17 -12.99 21.23
C ALA A 118 2.10 -13.16 19.70
N ALA A 119 1.91 -12.07 18.96
CA ALA A 119 1.99 -12.09 17.50
C ALA A 119 3.42 -12.25 16.99
N ARG A 120 4.41 -11.60 17.63
CA ARG A 120 5.84 -11.80 17.37
C ARG A 120 6.24 -13.25 17.58
N LEU A 121 5.89 -13.84 18.72
CA LEU A 121 6.16 -15.24 19.07
C LEU A 121 5.55 -16.22 18.05
N ARG A 122 4.30 -16.00 17.64
CA ARG A 122 3.65 -16.81 16.58
C ARG A 122 4.30 -16.62 15.20
N SER A 123 4.90 -15.47 14.95
CA SER A 123 5.58 -15.18 13.70
C SER A 123 7.02 -15.70 13.67
N THR A 124 7.71 -15.74 14.81
CA THR A 124 9.03 -16.35 14.94
C THR A 124 8.92 -17.86 14.75
N GLY A 125 9.50 -18.36 13.66
CA GLY A 125 9.51 -19.79 13.32
C GLY A 125 8.66 -20.15 12.09
N ARG A 126 7.84 -19.23 11.56
CA ARG A 126 7.09 -19.47 10.33
C ARG A 126 8.04 -19.42 9.12
N LYS A 127 8.09 -20.50 8.33
CA LYS A 127 8.84 -20.56 7.05
C LYS A 127 8.42 -19.38 6.16
N GLY A 128 9.39 -18.58 5.70
CA GLY A 128 9.17 -17.52 4.70
C GLY A 128 9.14 -16.07 5.21
N LEU A 129 9.31 -15.80 6.51
CA LEU A 129 9.54 -14.42 6.97
C LEU A 129 11.01 -14.01 6.81
N SER A 130 11.22 -12.81 6.25
CA SER A 130 12.54 -12.20 6.13
C SER A 130 13.09 -11.93 7.52
N ARG A 131 14.16 -12.65 7.89
CA ARG A 131 14.92 -12.43 9.12
C ARG A 131 16.11 -11.52 8.77
N PHE A 132 16.38 -10.49 9.57
CA PHE A 132 17.44 -9.51 9.33
C PHE A 132 18.62 -9.72 10.29
N GLY A 133 19.81 -9.27 9.89
CA GLY A 133 21.03 -9.38 10.70
C GLY A 133 21.32 -10.83 11.09
N GLU A 134 21.79 -11.03 12.32
CA GLU A 134 22.13 -12.34 12.90
C GLU A 134 20.95 -13.34 12.91
N ALA A 135 19.71 -12.85 12.88
CA ALA A 135 18.56 -13.74 12.78
C ALA A 135 18.45 -14.37 11.38
N ASN A 136 19.09 -13.86 10.34
CA ASN A 136 19.07 -14.48 9.02
C ASN A 136 19.86 -15.81 9.04
N PRO A 137 19.28 -16.95 8.63
CA PRO A 137 20.00 -18.23 8.52
C PRO A 137 21.26 -18.18 7.65
N PHE A 138 21.32 -17.21 6.72
CA PHE A 138 22.46 -16.98 5.84
C PHE A 138 23.38 -15.84 6.30
N TYR A 139 23.15 -15.25 7.49
CA TYR A 139 24.03 -14.21 8.02
C TYR A 139 25.46 -14.74 8.19
N GLY A 140 26.44 -13.99 7.69
CA GLY A 140 27.86 -14.38 7.72
C GLY A 140 28.23 -15.55 6.79
N ARG A 141 27.28 -16.14 6.06
CA ARG A 141 27.58 -17.17 5.06
C ARG A 141 27.88 -16.53 3.71
N SER A 142 28.86 -17.09 3.00
CA SER A 142 29.19 -16.74 1.62
C SER A 142 29.02 -17.97 0.72
N HIS A 143 28.63 -17.75 -0.53
CA HIS A 143 28.59 -18.83 -1.52
C HIS A 143 29.99 -19.29 -1.89
N THR A 144 30.13 -20.57 -2.23
CA THR A 144 31.41 -21.13 -2.68
C THR A 144 31.85 -20.49 -3.99
N PRO A 145 33.18 -20.45 -4.27
CA PRO A 145 33.69 -19.93 -5.53
C PRO A 145 33.08 -20.61 -6.76
N GLU A 146 32.92 -21.94 -6.71
CA GLU A 146 32.33 -22.74 -7.79
C GLU A 146 30.88 -22.34 -8.09
N GLN A 147 30.07 -22.15 -7.05
CA GLN A 147 28.66 -21.81 -7.21
C GLN A 147 28.48 -20.37 -7.70
N ARG A 148 29.39 -19.47 -7.30
CA ARG A 148 29.46 -18.13 -7.88
C ARG A 148 29.83 -18.15 -9.36
N LEU A 149 30.78 -19.00 -9.75
CA LEU A 149 31.19 -19.14 -11.15
C LEU A 149 30.04 -19.69 -12.01
N LYS A 150 29.38 -20.76 -11.56
CA LYS A 150 28.19 -21.32 -12.23
C LYS A 150 27.13 -20.25 -12.50
N TRP A 151 26.77 -19.47 -11.48
CA TRP A 151 25.78 -18.40 -11.67
C TRP A 151 26.29 -17.24 -12.53
N ALA A 152 27.60 -16.97 -12.52
CA ALA A 152 28.18 -15.96 -13.39
C ALA A 152 28.09 -16.41 -14.86
N GLU A 153 28.34 -17.69 -15.15
CA GLU A 153 28.17 -18.28 -16.48
C GLU A 153 26.70 -18.29 -16.92
N GLU A 154 25.78 -18.77 -16.08
CA GLU A 154 24.34 -18.80 -16.39
C GLU A 154 23.76 -17.41 -16.69
N ARG A 155 24.27 -16.37 -16.02
CA ARG A 155 23.83 -14.97 -16.22
C ARG A 155 24.60 -14.25 -17.31
N LYS A 156 25.70 -14.81 -17.82
CA LYS A 156 26.50 -14.17 -18.85
C LYS A 156 25.65 -14.09 -20.13
N GLY A 157 25.34 -12.87 -20.57
CA GLY A 157 24.52 -12.63 -21.75
C GLY A 157 23.01 -12.53 -21.50
N GLN A 158 22.49 -12.99 -20.35
CA GLN A 158 21.11 -12.69 -19.96
C GLN A 158 21.04 -11.19 -19.64
N TYR A 159 20.36 -10.42 -20.49
CA TYR A 159 20.26 -8.96 -20.44
C TYR A 159 21.54 -8.20 -20.89
N ALA A 160 22.21 -8.69 -21.93
CA ALA A 160 23.27 -7.95 -22.63
C ALA A 160 22.81 -7.49 -24.03
N GLY A 161 23.37 -6.37 -24.51
CA GLY A 161 23.06 -5.84 -25.86
C GLY A 161 21.62 -5.38 -26.02
N GLN A 162 21.18 -5.27 -27.28
CA GLN A 162 19.87 -4.73 -27.68
C GLN A 162 18.68 -5.51 -27.11
N GLU A 163 18.85 -6.81 -26.85
CA GLU A 163 17.84 -7.69 -26.24
C GLU A 163 17.58 -7.41 -24.76
N ASN A 164 18.39 -6.55 -24.11
CA ASN A 164 18.11 -6.12 -22.74
C ASN A 164 16.92 -5.13 -22.74
N PRO A 165 15.84 -5.37 -21.97
CA PRO A 165 14.71 -4.44 -21.84
C PRO A 165 15.08 -3.02 -21.35
N ASN A 166 16.30 -2.85 -20.85
CA ASN A 166 16.90 -1.59 -20.41
C ASN A 166 18.03 -1.07 -21.31
N PHE A 167 18.28 -1.70 -22.47
CA PHE A 167 19.26 -1.22 -23.45
C PHE A 167 18.92 0.21 -23.90
N GLY A 168 19.92 1.09 -24.02
CA GLY A 168 19.76 2.51 -24.36
C GLY A 168 19.05 3.38 -23.30
N LYS A 169 18.39 2.79 -22.29
CA LYS A 169 17.71 3.55 -21.21
C LYS A 169 18.66 4.06 -20.13
N PHE A 170 19.84 3.45 -20.01
CA PHE A 170 20.93 3.83 -19.12
C PHE A 170 22.27 3.44 -19.74
N GLY A 171 23.38 4.00 -19.26
CA GLY A 171 24.73 3.67 -19.76
C GLY A 171 25.12 4.42 -21.03
N ALA A 172 26.24 4.05 -21.65
CA ALA A 172 26.91 4.81 -22.72
C ALA A 172 26.04 5.20 -23.92
N GLU A 173 25.05 4.38 -24.23
CA GLU A 173 24.15 4.61 -25.35
C GLU A 173 22.91 5.45 -25.02
N HIS A 174 22.71 5.82 -23.75
CA HIS A 174 21.63 6.74 -23.39
C HIS A 174 22.01 8.17 -23.78
N PRO A 175 21.12 8.96 -24.43
CA PRO A 175 21.43 10.32 -24.89
C PRO A 175 21.94 11.25 -23.79
N GLY A 176 21.50 11.04 -22.54
CA GLY A 176 21.94 11.76 -21.35
C GLY A 176 23.22 11.22 -20.69
N PHE A 177 23.86 10.19 -21.23
CA PHE A 177 25.07 9.61 -20.64
C PHE A 177 26.30 10.48 -20.93
N GLY A 178 27.13 10.69 -19.91
CA GLY A 178 28.28 11.59 -20.02
C GLY A 178 27.93 13.08 -19.98
N HIS A 179 26.64 13.45 -20.04
CA HIS A 179 26.21 14.82 -19.77
C HIS A 179 26.50 15.17 -18.31
N SER A 180 27.52 16.00 -18.12
CA SER A 180 27.82 16.62 -16.84
C SER A 180 27.49 18.10 -16.93
N MET A 181 26.97 18.68 -15.83
CA MET A 181 26.79 20.12 -15.79
C MET A 181 28.13 20.81 -16.00
N THR A 182 28.13 21.86 -16.84
CA THR A 182 29.30 22.70 -17.07
C THR A 182 29.80 23.27 -15.74
N ALA A 183 31.12 23.52 -15.66
CA ALA A 183 31.72 24.09 -14.46
C ALA A 183 31.05 25.42 -14.05
N VAL A 184 30.69 26.25 -15.03
CA VAL A 184 29.98 27.52 -14.83
C VAL A 184 28.58 27.29 -14.23
N ALA A 185 27.75 26.44 -14.84
CA ALA A 185 26.41 26.16 -14.31
C ALA A 185 26.46 25.52 -12.92
N ARG A 186 27.47 24.69 -12.65
CA ARG A 186 27.71 24.11 -11.32
C ARG A 186 28.08 25.18 -10.29
N GLN A 187 28.91 26.15 -10.69
CA GLN A 187 29.32 27.26 -9.84
C GLN A 187 28.14 28.19 -9.54
N GLU A 188 27.36 28.58 -10.54
CA GLU A 188 26.13 29.39 -10.37
C GLU A 188 25.13 28.72 -9.42
N LEU A 189 24.91 27.41 -9.57
CA LEU A 189 24.06 26.62 -8.66
C LEU A 189 24.62 26.54 -7.24
N SER A 190 25.95 26.48 -7.11
CA SER A 190 26.63 26.46 -5.81
C SER A 190 26.47 27.81 -5.11
N GLU A 191 26.69 28.91 -5.81
CA GLU A 191 26.55 30.28 -5.29
C GLU A 191 25.10 30.57 -4.89
N ALA A 192 24.12 30.19 -5.71
CA ALA A 192 22.70 30.35 -5.41
C ALA A 192 22.23 29.55 -4.18
N ARG A 193 22.93 28.46 -3.83
CA ARG A 193 22.62 27.59 -2.68
C ARG A 193 23.60 27.73 -1.52
N ALA A 194 24.53 28.69 -1.60
CA ALA A 194 25.44 29.04 -0.52
C ALA A 194 24.86 30.20 0.30
N GLY A 195 25.27 30.28 1.57
CA GLY A 195 24.87 31.39 2.43
C GLY A 195 23.35 31.53 2.59
N ALA A 196 22.89 32.76 2.81
CA ALA A 196 21.48 33.09 3.05
C ALA A 196 20.54 32.78 1.87
N GLY A 197 21.06 32.51 0.66
CA GLY A 197 20.26 32.06 -0.48
C GLY A 197 19.71 30.64 -0.34
N ASN A 198 20.27 29.84 0.57
CA ASN A 198 19.74 28.53 0.89
C ASN A 198 18.60 28.64 1.92
N PRO A 199 17.38 28.13 1.63
CA PRO A 199 16.25 28.15 2.56
C PRO A 199 16.53 27.46 3.92
N ASN A 200 17.57 26.63 3.98
CA ASN A 200 18.01 25.91 5.17
C ASN A 200 19.33 26.45 5.76
N PHE A 201 19.83 27.60 5.30
CA PHE A 201 21.02 28.23 5.88
C PHE A 201 20.81 28.56 7.36
N GLY A 202 21.78 28.21 8.20
CA GLY A 202 21.71 28.38 9.66
C GLY A 202 20.74 27.43 10.38
N LYS A 203 19.93 26.64 9.66
CA LYS A 203 19.00 25.67 10.26
C LYS A 203 19.71 24.34 10.48
N GLN A 204 19.87 23.93 11.74
CA GLN A 204 20.33 22.59 12.08
C GLN A 204 19.17 21.76 12.60
N ALA A 205 18.96 20.59 12.00
CA ALA A 205 18.04 19.60 12.56
C ALA A 205 18.54 19.15 13.93
N SER A 206 17.64 19.06 14.91
CA SER A 206 17.99 18.59 16.26
C SER A 206 18.56 17.17 16.21
N THR A 207 19.32 16.80 17.23
CA THR A 207 19.87 15.45 17.41
C THR A 207 18.76 14.39 17.35
N GLU A 208 17.61 14.67 17.95
CA GLU A 208 16.42 13.83 17.92
C GLU A 208 15.83 13.69 16.50
N THR A 209 15.70 14.79 15.75
CA THR A 209 15.19 14.74 14.37
C THR A 209 16.15 13.98 13.45
N ARG A 210 17.48 14.14 13.63
CA ARG A 210 18.49 13.36 12.90
C ARG A 210 18.39 11.87 13.22
N ALA A 211 18.19 11.51 14.50
CA ALA A 211 18.00 10.13 14.91
C ALA A 211 16.73 9.51 14.29
N LYS A 212 15.60 10.24 14.27
CA LYS A 212 14.35 9.81 13.62
C LYS A 212 14.52 9.58 12.11
N MET A 213 15.18 10.52 11.41
CA MET A 213 15.46 10.38 9.97
C MET A 213 16.41 9.21 9.68
N SER A 214 17.41 8.99 10.53
CA SER A 214 18.34 7.87 10.40
C SER A 214 17.62 6.53 10.60
N ALA A 215 16.85 6.39 11.67
CA ALA A 215 16.08 5.18 11.97
C ALA A 215 15.05 4.86 10.87
N ALA A 216 14.41 5.88 10.28
CA ALA A 216 13.49 5.70 9.16
C ALA A 216 14.17 5.20 7.87
N ARG A 217 15.44 5.55 7.65
CA ARG A 217 16.22 5.17 6.46
C ARG A 217 16.98 3.86 6.62
N LEU A 218 17.32 3.48 7.85
CA LEU A 218 18.04 2.25 8.14
C LEU A 218 17.28 1.03 7.59
N GLY A 219 17.93 0.23 6.75
CA GLY A 219 17.37 -1.00 6.18
C GLY A 219 16.37 -0.81 5.04
N ARG A 220 16.08 0.43 4.59
CA ARG A 220 15.23 0.67 3.42
C ARG A 220 16.08 0.83 2.15
N PRO A 221 15.80 0.08 1.06
CA PRO A 221 16.48 0.30 -0.21
C PRO A 221 16.08 1.65 -0.79
N MET A 222 17.04 2.57 -0.92
CA MET A 222 16.87 3.87 -1.57
C MET A 222 17.38 3.77 -3.02
N PRO A 223 16.49 3.60 -4.02
CA PRO A 223 16.89 3.68 -5.41
C PRO A 223 17.41 5.09 -5.72
N SER A 224 18.44 5.19 -6.57
CA SER A 224 19.09 6.46 -6.90
C SER A 224 18.20 7.44 -7.67
N SER A 225 17.09 6.95 -8.24
CA SER A 225 16.06 7.78 -8.89
C SER A 225 14.71 7.05 -8.92
N HIS A 226 13.63 7.80 -9.13
CA HIS A 226 12.29 7.21 -9.36
C HIS A 226 12.27 6.29 -10.59
N ARG A 227 13.05 6.60 -11.63
CA ARG A 227 13.21 5.76 -12.83
C ARG A 227 13.95 4.44 -12.50
N SER A 228 14.97 4.48 -11.64
CA SER A 228 15.65 3.27 -11.16
C SER A 228 14.73 2.35 -10.35
N ALA A 229 13.85 2.94 -9.53
CA ALA A 229 12.82 2.20 -8.79
C ALA A 229 11.86 1.50 -9.76
N HIS A 230 11.34 2.24 -10.74
CA HIS A 230 10.46 1.70 -11.78
C HIS A 230 11.10 0.52 -12.50
N THR A 231 12.32 0.66 -13.00
CA THR A 231 13.02 -0.41 -13.73
C THR A 231 13.12 -1.70 -12.91
N ARG A 232 13.42 -1.61 -11.61
CA ARG A 232 13.54 -2.80 -10.73
C ARG A 232 12.20 -3.48 -10.46
N HIS A 233 11.12 -2.72 -10.34
CA HIS A 233 9.82 -3.23 -9.87
C HIS A 233 8.83 -3.53 -10.99
N HIS A 234 9.02 -2.93 -12.16
CA HIS A 234 8.15 -3.07 -13.34
C HIS A 234 8.91 -3.74 -14.49
N THR A 235 9.81 -3.01 -15.15
CA THR A 235 10.50 -3.45 -16.37
C THR A 235 11.24 -4.78 -16.20
N ASN A 236 12.05 -4.94 -15.15
CA ASN A 236 12.80 -6.18 -14.92
C ASN A 236 11.92 -7.38 -14.55
N LYS A 237 10.67 -7.14 -14.17
CA LYS A 237 9.70 -8.17 -13.77
C LYS A 237 8.63 -8.43 -14.83
N GLY A 238 8.66 -7.71 -15.96
CA GLY A 238 7.61 -7.75 -16.98
C GLY A 238 6.24 -7.29 -16.46
N ILE A 239 6.21 -6.44 -15.43
CA ILE A 239 4.95 -5.96 -14.83
C ILE A 239 4.66 -4.56 -15.37
N GLU A 240 3.55 -4.42 -16.08
CA GLU A 240 3.06 -3.13 -16.54
C GLU A 240 1.88 -2.66 -15.69
N LYS A 241 1.84 -1.36 -15.41
CA LYS A 241 0.69 -0.75 -14.74
C LYS A 241 0.29 0.54 -15.43
N ALA A 242 -1.01 0.67 -15.68
CA ALA A 242 -1.60 1.86 -16.29
C ALA A 242 -1.46 3.13 -15.43
N ASP A 243 -1.28 2.99 -14.11
CA ASP A 243 -1.10 4.10 -13.18
C ASP A 243 0.36 4.58 -13.04
N CYS A 244 1.32 3.87 -13.64
CA CYS A 244 2.73 4.22 -13.54
C CYS A 244 3.16 5.09 -14.73
N ARG A 245 3.50 6.36 -14.47
CA ARG A 245 3.99 7.31 -15.47
C ARG A 245 5.05 6.73 -16.41
N TYR A 246 6.03 6.00 -15.87
CA TYR A 246 7.11 5.42 -16.67
C TYR A 246 6.70 4.19 -17.49
N CYS A 247 5.69 3.43 -17.06
CA CYS A 247 5.09 2.38 -17.90
C CYS A 247 4.37 3.00 -19.09
N VAL A 248 3.58 4.05 -18.85
CA VAL A 248 2.84 4.78 -19.89
C VAL A 248 3.77 5.47 -20.90
N GLU A 249 4.85 6.10 -20.42
CA GLU A 249 5.88 6.68 -21.30
C GLU A 249 6.53 5.61 -22.19
N ASN A 250 6.87 4.44 -21.62
CA ASN A 250 7.51 3.37 -22.39
C ASN A 250 6.55 2.76 -23.43
N SER A 251 5.27 2.57 -23.10
CA SER A 251 4.29 2.04 -24.05
C SER A 251 4.03 3.02 -25.21
N ALA A 252 3.99 4.32 -24.92
CA ALA A 252 3.85 5.36 -25.93
C ALA A 252 5.10 5.47 -26.84
N THR A 253 6.29 5.19 -26.32
CA THR A 253 7.52 5.20 -27.11
C THR A 253 7.58 3.99 -28.05
N GLN A 254 7.09 2.83 -27.62
CA GLN A 254 7.01 1.63 -28.47
C GLN A 254 6.01 1.79 -29.63
N SER A 255 4.86 2.42 -29.39
CA SER A 255 3.88 2.67 -30.46
C SER A 255 4.42 3.62 -31.54
N LEU A 256 5.15 4.66 -31.13
CA LEU A 256 5.76 5.61 -32.05
C LEU A 256 6.89 4.98 -32.89
N SER A 257 7.68 4.07 -32.32
CA SER A 257 8.72 3.36 -33.08
C SER A 257 8.15 2.38 -34.11
N SER A 258 7.02 1.71 -33.81
CA SER A 258 6.37 0.80 -34.76
C SER A 258 5.72 1.50 -35.94
N GLU A 259 5.26 2.74 -35.77
CA GLU A 259 4.67 3.53 -36.86
C GLU A 259 5.75 4.03 -37.83
N SER A 260 6.92 4.43 -37.33
CA SER A 260 8.04 4.88 -38.17
C SER A 260 8.69 3.77 -39.02
N GLU A 261 8.60 2.50 -38.59
CA GLU A 261 9.10 1.35 -39.36
C GLU A 261 8.12 0.90 -40.46
N SER A 262 6.85 1.35 -40.41
CA SER A 262 5.83 1.02 -41.40
C SER A 262 5.74 2.02 -42.58
N GLU A 263 6.42 3.16 -42.46
CA GLU A 263 6.48 4.21 -43.50
C GLU A 263 7.82 4.25 -44.26
N SER A 264 8.69 3.24 -44.09
CA SER A 264 9.98 3.11 -44.79
C SER A 264 9.98 1.98 -45.83
#